data_AF-A0A7C3W7I0-F1
#
_entry.id   AF-A0A7C3W7I0-F1
#
_cell.length_a   1.000
_cell.length_b   1.000
_cell.length_c   1.000
_cell.angle_alpha   90.00
_cell.angle_beta   90.00
_cell.angle_gamma   90.00
#
_symmetry.space_group_name_H-M   'P 1'
#
loop_
_entity.id
_entity.type
_entity.pdbx_description
1 polymer ?
#
loop_
_entity_poly.entity_id
_entity_poly.type
_entity_poly.pdbx_seq_one_letter_code
_entity_poly.pdbx_strand_id
1 'polypeptide(L)'
;MSLWVIRILFMALCTLGGYAISQVQPELVFSRWYWGVLIGFGFGGLMVAIDEMIKGFSLRAFSAATFGLFLGTLIAWLVDRSELFIYAEELPVRWLIRLALIVGFGYIGMILAMRSNKEDFSLIIPYVRFSAQNKPDNLLLLDTSVIVDGRIADLLEANFLDGVIVVPRFVLR
;
A
#
# COMPACT_ATOMS: atom_id res chain seq x y z
N MET A 1 -18.57 -7.01 9.72
CA MET A 1 -19.55 -6.32 10.61
C MET A 1 -18.92 -5.15 11.38
N SER A 2 -17.70 -5.23 11.90
CA SER A 2 -17.06 -4.12 12.64
C SER A 2 -16.80 -2.84 11.82
N LEU A 3 -16.37 -2.95 10.56
CA LEU A 3 -15.97 -1.79 9.74
C LEU A 3 -17.13 -0.84 9.39
N TRP A 4 -18.33 -1.38 9.18
CA TRP A 4 -19.52 -0.56 8.89
C TRP A 4 -19.90 0.33 10.07
N VAL A 5 -19.74 -0.17 11.30
CA VAL A 5 -20.00 0.60 12.52
C VAL A 5 -19.04 1.80 12.61
N ILE A 6 -17.76 1.58 12.32
CA ILE A 6 -16.74 2.64 12.35
C ILE A 6 -17.05 3.72 11.30
N ARG A 7 -17.44 3.33 10.08
CA ARG A 7 -17.78 4.28 9.00
C ARG A 7 -19.01 5.13 9.32
N ILE A 8 -20.04 4.51 9.88
CA ILE A 8 -21.27 5.22 10.30
C ILE A 8 -20.94 6.19 11.44
N LEU A 9 -20.14 5.76 12.42
CA LEU A 9 -19.70 6.62 13.52
C LEU A 9 -18.85 7.80 13.02
N PHE A 10 -17.91 7.55 12.10
CA PHE A 10 -17.12 8.61 11.48
C PHE A 10 -17.99 9.61 10.70
N MET A 11 -18.96 9.10 9.93
CA MET A 11 -19.92 9.94 9.20
C MET A 11 -20.71 10.83 10.16
N ALA A 12 -21.21 10.27 11.26
CA ALA A 12 -21.91 11.02 12.28
C ALA A 12 -21.02 12.11 12.89
N LEU A 13 -19.76 11.80 13.22
CA LEU A 13 -18.79 12.78 13.72
C LEU A 13 -18.53 13.92 12.73
N CYS A 14 -18.35 13.63 11.44
CA CYS A 14 -18.16 14.66 10.41
C CYS A 14 -19.39 15.56 10.27
N THR A 15 -20.60 15.00 10.31
CA THR A 15 -21.85 15.79 10.24
C THR A 15 -22.05 16.67 11.47
N LEU A 16 -21.78 16.15 12.67
CA LEU A 16 -21.87 16.89 13.93
C LEU A 16 -20.78 17.96 14.02
N GLY A 17 -19.57 17.68 13.54
CA GLY A 17 -18.49 18.65 13.43
C GLY A 17 -18.86 19.80 12.48
N GLY A 18 -19.42 19.48 11.32
CA GLY A 18 -19.94 20.49 10.38
C GLY A 18 -21.05 21.35 10.99
N TYR A 19 -21.95 20.75 11.76
CA TYR A 19 -22.94 21.50 12.54
C TYR A 19 -22.30 22.39 13.60
N ALA A 20 -21.35 21.89 14.39
CA ALA A 20 -20.68 22.66 15.43
C ALA A 20 -19.92 23.87 14.86
N ILE A 21 -19.19 23.68 13.75
CA ILE A 21 -18.49 24.78 13.05
C ILE A 21 -19.49 25.85 12.59
N SER A 22 -20.66 25.45 12.11
CA SER A 22 -21.70 26.40 11.69
C SER A 22 -22.24 27.27 12.84
N GLN A 23 -22.16 26.80 14.09
CA GLN A 23 -22.57 27.55 15.28
C GLN A 23 -21.49 28.52 15.78
N VAL A 24 -20.21 28.13 15.66
CA VAL A 24 -19.08 28.94 16.16
C VAL A 24 -18.66 30.00 15.14
N GLN A 25 -18.67 29.67 13.85
CA GLN A 25 -18.25 30.57 12.75
C GLN A 25 -19.27 30.55 11.61
N PRO A 26 -20.43 31.20 11.78
CA PRO A 26 -21.50 31.20 10.78
C PRO A 26 -21.09 31.84 9.44
N GLU A 27 -20.11 32.74 9.43
CA GLU A 27 -19.61 33.38 8.21
C GLU A 27 -18.92 32.41 7.24
N LEU A 28 -18.28 31.36 7.75
CA LEU A 28 -17.63 30.33 6.93
C LEU A 28 -18.64 29.40 6.23
N VAL A 29 -19.89 29.38 6.70
CA VAL A 29 -20.89 28.36 6.34
C VAL A 29 -22.19 29.01 5.87
N PHE A 30 -22.06 30.04 5.04
CA PHE A 30 -23.18 30.76 4.42
C PHE A 30 -24.28 31.19 5.40
N SER A 31 -23.91 31.44 6.67
CA SER A 31 -24.78 31.86 7.78
C SER A 31 -25.94 30.91 8.10
N ARG A 32 -26.00 29.70 7.52
CA ARG A 32 -27.11 28.75 7.71
C ARG A 32 -26.60 27.37 8.10
N TRP A 33 -27.15 26.85 9.20
CA TRP A 33 -26.72 25.60 9.83
C TRP A 33 -26.74 24.37 8.89
N TYR A 34 -27.70 24.29 7.96
CA TYR A 34 -27.82 23.16 7.05
C TYR A 34 -26.66 23.04 6.05
N TRP A 35 -25.99 24.15 5.71
CA TRP A 35 -24.80 24.12 4.85
C TRP A 35 -23.63 23.46 5.56
N GLY A 36 -23.51 23.62 6.88
CA GLY A 36 -22.46 23.00 7.68
C GLY A 36 -22.64 21.49 7.76
N VAL A 37 -23.88 21.06 7.95
CA VAL A 37 -24.25 19.64 7.92
C VAL A 37 -23.99 19.04 6.54
N LEU A 38 -24.37 19.72 5.46
CA LEU A 38 -24.13 19.26 4.08
C LEU A 38 -22.65 19.11 3.75
N ILE A 39 -21.82 20.10 4.11
CA ILE A 39 -20.38 20.06 3.88
C ILE A 39 -19.74 18.94 4.72
N GLY A 40 -20.12 18.81 5.99
CA GLY A 40 -19.65 17.74 6.87
C GLY A 40 -20.04 16.35 6.37
N PHE A 41 -21.27 16.19 5.88
CA PHE A 41 -21.74 14.94 5.27
C PHE A 41 -20.99 14.63 3.97
N GLY A 42 -20.83 15.62 3.09
CA GLY A 42 -20.11 15.46 1.82
C GLY A 42 -18.65 15.08 2.03
N PHE A 43 -17.97 15.74 2.97
CA PHE A 43 -16.60 15.41 3.35
C PHE A 43 -16.48 13.99 3.92
N GLY A 44 -17.36 13.64 4.87
CA GLY A 44 -17.40 12.28 5.41
C GLY A 44 -17.65 11.24 4.32
N GLY A 45 -18.55 11.53 3.38
CA GLY A 45 -18.90 10.68 2.25
C GLY A 45 -17.71 10.43 1.34
N LEU A 46 -17.00 11.51 0.99
CA LEU A 46 -15.79 11.45 0.19
C LEU A 46 -14.68 10.64 0.89
N MET A 47 -14.48 10.81 2.19
CA MET A 47 -13.50 10.03 2.95
C MET A 47 -13.86 8.54 3.01
N VAL A 48 -15.13 8.19 3.21
CA VAL A 48 -15.59 6.78 3.19
C VAL A 48 -15.46 6.18 1.78
N ALA A 49 -15.72 6.97 0.73
CA ALA A 49 -15.50 6.53 -0.65
C ALA A 49 -14.02 6.25 -0.91
N ILE A 50 -13.11 7.11 -0.44
CA ILE A 50 -11.66 6.90 -0.53
C ILE A 50 -11.25 5.63 0.23
N ASP A 51 -11.76 5.41 1.45
CA ASP A 51 -11.53 4.17 2.22
C ASP A 51 -11.99 2.92 1.44
N GLU A 52 -13.12 3.00 0.73
CA GLU A 52 -13.59 1.91 -0.13
C GLU A 52 -12.68 1.70 -1.34
N MET A 53 -12.22 2.77 -1.99
CA MET A 53 -11.31 2.70 -3.16
C MET A 53 -9.93 2.16 -2.80
N ILE A 54 -9.48 2.36 -1.55
CA ILE A 54 -8.20 1.86 -1.04
C ILE A 54 -8.30 0.38 -0.63
N LYS A 55 -9.49 -0.23 -0.60
CA LYS A 55 -9.62 -1.67 -0.30
C LYS A 55 -8.81 -2.51 -1.29
N GLY A 56 -7.95 -3.36 -0.74
CA GLY A 56 -7.06 -4.22 -1.52
C GLY A 56 -5.72 -3.57 -1.86
N PHE A 57 -5.50 -2.30 -1.50
CA PHE A 57 -4.20 -1.67 -1.59
C PHE A 57 -3.27 -2.24 -0.53
N SER A 58 -2.27 -3.01 -0.96
CA SER A 58 -1.31 -3.60 -0.02
C SER A 58 -0.38 -2.51 0.54
N LEU A 59 0.02 -2.64 1.81
CA LEU A 59 1.07 -1.80 2.41
C LEU A 59 2.35 -1.82 1.57
N ARG A 60 2.63 -2.94 0.88
CA ARG A 60 3.73 -3.05 -0.08
C ARG A 60 3.56 -2.12 -1.27
N ALA A 61 2.41 -2.16 -1.94
CA ALA A 61 2.13 -1.28 -3.07
C ALA A 61 2.24 0.19 -2.65
N PHE A 62 1.74 0.54 -1.46
CA PHE A 62 1.85 1.88 -0.90
C PHE A 62 3.28 2.33 -0.65
N SER A 63 4.09 1.50 -0.01
CA SER A 63 5.47 1.91 0.33
C SER A 63 6.36 1.90 -0.90
N ALA A 64 6.14 0.99 -1.86
CA ALA A 64 6.80 1.01 -3.15
C ALA A 64 6.44 2.26 -3.96
N ALA A 65 5.14 2.58 -4.09
CA ALA A 65 4.69 3.79 -4.78
C ALA A 65 5.27 5.06 -4.15
N THR A 66 5.22 5.17 -2.81
CA THR A 66 5.77 6.32 -2.08
C THR A 66 7.28 6.45 -2.27
N PHE A 67 8.03 5.34 -2.19
CA PHE A 67 9.48 5.35 -2.41
C PHE A 67 9.85 5.73 -3.85
N GLY A 68 9.15 5.16 -4.84
CA GLY A 68 9.34 5.48 -6.24
C GLY A 68 9.04 6.95 -6.55
N LEU A 69 7.95 7.47 -5.99
CA LEU A 69 7.58 8.87 -6.12
C LEU A 69 8.64 9.77 -5.48
N PHE A 70 9.10 9.44 -4.26
CA PHE A 70 10.18 10.16 -3.60
C PHE A 70 11.45 10.20 -4.44
N LEU A 71 11.92 9.05 -4.92
CA LEU A 71 13.14 8.95 -5.73
C LEU A 71 13.00 9.67 -7.08
N GLY A 72 11.83 9.58 -7.73
CA GLY A 72 11.51 10.33 -8.94
C GLY A 72 11.52 11.84 -8.72
N THR A 73 10.91 12.31 -7.63
CA THR A 73 10.94 13.74 -7.28
C THR A 73 12.33 14.23 -6.88
N LEU A 74 13.15 13.39 -6.24
CA LEU A 74 14.54 13.70 -5.92
C LEU A 74 15.35 13.89 -7.19
N ILE A 75 15.19 13.02 -8.19
CA ILE A 75 15.84 13.16 -9.49
C ILE A 75 15.37 14.45 -10.19
N ALA A 76 14.05 14.71 -10.23
CA ALA A 76 13.51 15.94 -10.80
C ALA A 76 14.13 17.18 -10.14
N TRP A 77 14.28 17.16 -8.82
CA TRP A 77 14.89 18.25 -8.06
C TRP A 77 16.38 18.41 -8.37
N LEU A 78 17.14 17.32 -8.51
CA LEU A 78 18.55 17.37 -8.91
C LEU A 78 18.72 17.93 -10.32
N VAL A 79 17.85 17.55 -11.27
CA VAL A 79 17.87 18.06 -12.65
C VAL A 79 17.48 19.54 -12.71
N ASP A 80 16.51 19.98 -11.89
CA ASP A 80 16.16 21.39 -11.77
C ASP A 80 17.31 22.22 -11.19
N ARG A 81 18.11 21.65 -10.27
CA ARG A 81 19.21 22.35 -9.59
C ARG A 81 20.55 22.29 -10.33
N SER A 82 20.72 21.42 -11.32
CA SER A 82 21.98 21.24 -12.07
C SER A 82 22.33 22.37 -13.05
N GLU A 83 21.58 23.48 -13.01
CA GLU A 83 21.78 24.68 -13.85
C GLU A 83 21.64 24.42 -15.38
N LEU A 84 21.14 23.24 -15.78
CA LEU A 84 20.88 22.90 -17.20
C LEU A 84 19.94 23.90 -17.89
N PHE A 85 19.05 24.56 -17.13
CA PHE A 85 18.08 25.51 -17.63
C PHE A 85 18.43 26.97 -17.28
N ILE A 86 19.70 27.27 -17.02
CA ILE A 86 20.12 28.61 -16.58
C ILE A 86 19.74 29.72 -17.58
N TYR A 87 19.76 29.41 -18.88
CA TYR A 87 19.39 30.33 -19.96
C TYR A 87 17.88 30.41 -20.24
N ALA A 88 17.07 29.57 -19.61
CA ALA A 88 15.62 29.63 -19.74
C ALA A 88 15.05 30.74 -18.84
N GLU A 89 14.13 31.54 -19.39
CA GLU A 89 13.37 32.56 -18.66
C GLU A 89 12.65 31.93 -17.45
N GLU A 90 12.68 32.62 -16.30
CA GLU A 90 12.13 32.10 -15.03
C GLU A 90 10.63 31.79 -15.12
N LEU A 91 9.86 32.64 -15.79
CA LEU A 91 8.43 32.45 -16.03
C LEU A 91 8.11 32.83 -17.49
N PRO A 92 7.29 32.03 -18.21
CA PRO A 92 6.60 30.80 -17.78
C PRO A 92 7.43 29.51 -18.02
N VAL A 93 8.54 29.62 -18.75
CA VAL A 93 9.24 28.46 -19.34
C VAL A 93 9.87 27.58 -18.28
N ARG A 94 10.68 28.13 -17.36
CA ARG A 94 11.33 27.32 -16.31
C ARG A 94 10.31 26.68 -15.36
N TRP A 95 9.22 27.38 -15.03
CA TRP A 95 8.14 26.81 -14.22
C TRP A 95 7.48 25.60 -14.90
N LEU A 96 7.19 25.71 -16.20
CA LEU A 96 6.60 24.61 -16.97
C LEU A 96 7.56 23.41 -17.07
N ILE A 97 8.85 23.66 -17.28
CA ILE A 97 9.89 22.63 -17.26
C ILE A 97 9.91 21.92 -15.91
N ARG A 98 9.94 22.68 -14.80
CA ARG A 98 9.94 22.12 -13.44
C ARG A 98 8.71 21.26 -13.17
N LEU A 99 7.53 21.73 -13.57
CA LEU A 99 6.29 20.96 -13.47
C LEU A 99 6.38 19.65 -14.27
N ALA A 100 6.86 19.72 -15.51
CA ALA A 100 7.04 18.56 -16.37
C ALA A 100 8.06 17.56 -15.77
N LEU A 101 9.15 18.04 -15.18
CA LEU A 101 10.14 17.19 -14.50
C LEU A 101 9.53 16.48 -13.30
N ILE A 102 8.85 17.19 -12.41
CA ILE A 102 8.25 16.61 -11.20
C ILE A 102 7.20 15.56 -11.58
N VAL A 103 6.29 15.88 -12.51
CA VAL A 103 5.24 14.97 -12.94
C VAL A 103 5.83 13.77 -13.69
N GLY A 104 6.75 14.02 -14.63
CA GLY A 104 7.36 12.98 -15.45
C GLY A 104 8.21 12.00 -14.66
N PHE A 105 9.21 12.50 -13.92
CA PHE A 105 10.06 11.64 -13.10
C PHE A 105 9.33 11.04 -11.91
N GLY A 106 8.38 11.77 -11.30
CA GLY A 106 7.53 11.22 -10.24
C GLY A 106 6.69 10.03 -10.72
N TYR A 107 6.08 10.14 -11.91
CA TYR A 107 5.33 9.05 -12.53
C TYR A 107 6.22 7.85 -12.89
N ILE A 108 7.35 8.09 -13.56
CA ILE A 108 8.27 7.01 -13.95
C ILE A 108 8.83 6.31 -12.70
N GLY A 109 9.27 7.07 -11.70
CA GLY A 109 9.79 6.52 -10.44
C GLY A 109 8.76 5.67 -9.71
N MET A 110 7.51 6.15 -9.60
CA MET A 110 6.40 5.40 -9.02
C MET A 110 6.12 4.10 -9.80
N ILE A 111 6.03 4.15 -11.13
CA ILE A 111 5.75 2.97 -11.96
C ILE A 111 6.88 1.94 -11.89
N LEU A 112 8.14 2.37 -11.95
CA LEU A 112 9.29 1.48 -11.81
C LEU A 112 9.29 0.79 -10.44
N ALA A 113 9.02 1.55 -9.38
CA ALA A 113 8.94 0.99 -8.04
C ALA A 113 7.77 0.00 -7.88
N MET A 114 6.61 0.30 -8.46
CA MET A 114 5.44 -0.58 -8.38
C MET A 114 5.56 -1.84 -9.26
N ARG A 115 6.31 -1.78 -10.37
CA ARG A 115 6.54 -2.93 -11.28
C ARG A 115 7.70 -3.82 -10.87
N SER A 116 8.59 -3.34 -10.00
CA SER A 116 9.74 -4.11 -9.54
C SER A 116 9.27 -5.38 -8.81
N ASN A 117 9.99 -6.48 -9.03
CA ASN A 117 9.59 -7.78 -8.52
C ASN A 117 9.64 -7.81 -6.99
N LYS A 118 8.86 -8.72 -6.39
CA LYS A 118 8.75 -8.85 -4.93
C LYS A 118 10.08 -9.08 -4.22
N GLU A 119 11.05 -9.67 -4.91
CA GLU A 119 12.38 -10.03 -4.41
C GLU A 119 13.33 -8.82 -4.38
N ASP A 120 13.25 -7.95 -5.39
CA ASP A 120 14.08 -6.73 -5.49
C ASP A 120 13.74 -5.73 -4.38
N PHE A 121 12.45 -5.59 -4.04
CA PHE A 121 11.99 -4.62 -3.05
C PHE A 121 12.25 -5.03 -1.61
N SER A 122 12.32 -6.33 -1.29
CA SER A 122 12.68 -6.78 0.07
C SER A 122 14.12 -6.45 0.46
N LEU A 123 14.98 -6.24 -0.54
CA LEU A 123 16.39 -5.91 -0.33
C LEU A 123 16.60 -4.42 -0.01
N ILE A 124 15.70 -3.55 -0.51
CA ILE A 124 15.77 -2.09 -0.35
C ILE A 124 14.87 -1.60 0.80
N ILE A 125 13.67 -2.19 0.96
CA ILE A 125 12.74 -1.87 2.05
C ILE A 125 12.45 -3.18 2.80
N PRO A 126 12.98 -3.37 4.03
CA PRO A 126 12.64 -4.52 4.85
C PRO A 126 11.18 -4.42 5.28
N TYR A 127 10.29 -5.01 4.49
CA TYR A 127 8.88 -5.14 4.86
C TYR A 127 8.78 -6.14 6.00
N VAL A 128 8.45 -5.67 7.20
CA VAL A 128 8.08 -6.53 8.33
C VAL A 128 6.80 -7.27 7.93
N ARG A 129 6.96 -8.53 7.49
CA ARG A 129 5.83 -9.40 7.25
C ARG A 129 5.30 -9.82 8.61
N PHE A 130 4.14 -9.32 9.01
CA PHE A 130 3.31 -9.96 10.04
C PHE A 130 2.67 -11.22 9.43
N SER A 131 3.49 -12.16 8.97
CA SER A 131 3.06 -13.54 8.77
C SER A 131 3.09 -14.18 10.15
N ALA A 132 1.96 -14.74 10.60
CA ALA A 132 1.98 -15.69 11.69
C ALA A 132 3.07 -16.72 11.37
N GLN A 133 4.09 -16.80 12.22
CA GLN A 133 5.34 -17.53 12.02
C GLN A 133 5.16 -19.06 12.08
N ASN A 134 3.94 -19.53 11.78
CA ASN A 134 3.46 -20.90 11.88
C ASN A 134 3.06 -21.46 10.50
N LYS A 135 3.64 -20.99 9.41
CA LYS A 135 3.68 -21.79 8.18
C LYS A 135 5.03 -22.47 8.14
N PRO A 136 5.13 -23.79 8.33
CA PRO A 136 6.36 -24.48 8.01
C PRO A 136 6.66 -24.22 6.54
N ASP A 137 7.79 -23.55 6.27
CA ASP A 137 8.19 -23.14 4.92
C ASP A 137 8.44 -24.34 3.97
N ASN A 138 8.42 -25.56 4.50
CA ASN A 138 8.53 -26.78 3.71
C ASN A 138 7.61 -27.89 4.26
N LEU A 139 6.52 -28.17 3.54
CA LEU A 139 5.62 -29.31 3.81
C LEU A 139 5.95 -30.43 2.81
N LEU A 140 6.41 -31.56 3.32
CA LEU A 140 6.69 -32.75 2.52
C LEU A 140 5.47 -33.69 2.57
N LEU A 141 4.65 -33.68 1.52
CA LEU A 141 3.49 -34.55 1.41
C LEU A 141 3.94 -35.93 0.92
N LEU A 142 3.76 -36.96 1.75
CA LEU A 142 4.12 -38.33 1.39
C LEU A 142 2.90 -39.09 0.85
N ASP A 143 3.10 -39.78 -0.26
CA ASP A 143 2.16 -40.73 -0.84
C ASP A 143 2.52 -42.18 -0.45
N THR A 144 1.55 -43.08 -0.59
CA THR A 144 1.70 -44.54 -0.40
C THR A 144 2.91 -45.12 -1.12
N SER A 145 3.11 -44.76 -2.39
CA SER A 145 4.21 -45.26 -3.22
C SER A 145 5.59 -45.00 -2.61
N VAL A 146 5.80 -43.78 -2.09
CA VAL A 146 7.06 -43.34 -1.48
C VAL A 146 7.31 -44.03 -0.14
N ILE A 147 6.26 -44.29 0.63
CA ILE A 147 6.37 -45.00 1.92
C ILE A 147 6.70 -46.48 1.69
N VAL A 148 6.04 -47.12 0.72
CA VAL A 148 6.24 -48.54 0.41
C VAL A 148 7.64 -48.79 -0.17
N ASP A 149 8.17 -47.86 -0.96
CA ASP A 149 9.51 -47.94 -1.53
C ASP A 149 10.63 -47.82 -0.47
N GLY A 150 10.37 -47.17 0.66
CA GLY A 150 11.23 -47.18 1.85
C GLY A 150 12.47 -46.28 1.80
N ARG A 151 12.99 -45.93 0.61
CA ARG A 151 14.18 -45.05 0.45
C ARG A 151 14.01 -43.65 1.05
N ILE A 152 12.78 -43.22 1.28
CA ILE A 152 12.50 -41.94 1.94
C ILE A 152 13.07 -41.91 3.38
N ALA A 153 13.12 -43.05 4.07
CA ALA A 153 13.70 -43.13 5.41
C ALA A 153 15.21 -42.82 5.38
N ASP A 154 15.95 -43.41 4.44
CA ASP A 154 17.39 -43.17 4.28
C ASP A 154 17.68 -41.69 3.94
N LEU A 155 16.83 -41.08 3.11
CA LEU A 155 16.95 -39.66 2.76
C LEU A 155 16.69 -38.72 3.94
N LEU A 156 15.76 -39.11 4.83
CA LEU A 156 15.47 -38.37 6.06
C LEU A 156 16.59 -38.53 7.09
N GLU A 157 17.10 -39.75 7.28
CA GLU A 157 18.25 -40.02 8.18
C GLU A 157 19.53 -39.30 7.72
N ALA A 158 19.75 -39.22 6.41
CA ALA A 158 20.84 -38.47 5.81
C ALA A 158 20.67 -36.94 5.87
N ASN A 159 19.56 -36.43 6.42
CA ASN A 159 19.16 -35.01 6.40
C ASN A 159 19.21 -34.41 4.97
N PHE A 160 18.86 -35.21 3.96
CA PHE A 160 18.80 -34.75 2.57
C PHE A 160 17.50 -34.00 2.26
N LEU A 161 16.50 -34.16 3.13
CA LEU A 161 15.18 -33.54 3.03
C LEU A 161 14.86 -32.81 4.33
N ASP A 162 14.71 -31.50 4.26
CA ASP A 162 14.27 -30.66 5.38
C ASP A 162 12.79 -30.30 5.22
N GLY A 163 11.96 -30.53 6.24
CA GLY A 163 10.56 -30.11 6.24
C GLY A 163 9.67 -30.87 7.20
N VAL A 164 8.45 -30.37 7.38
CA VAL A 164 7.43 -31.09 8.15
C VAL A 164 6.79 -32.15 7.25
N ILE A 165 6.95 -33.40 7.64
CA ILE A 165 6.34 -34.54 6.94
C ILE A 165 4.83 -34.55 7.20
N VAL A 166 4.06 -34.58 6.12
CA VAL A 166 2.60 -34.69 6.16
C VAL A 166 2.21 -36.00 5.48
N VAL A 167 1.64 -36.91 6.27
CA VAL A 167 1.06 -38.15 5.75
C VAL A 167 -0.47 -38.01 5.77
N PRO A 168 -1.14 -38.01 4.62
CA PRO A 168 -2.61 -37.98 4.57
C PRO A 168 -3.21 -39.21 5.26
N ARG A 169 -4.32 -39.04 5.99
CA ARG A 169 -4.98 -40.15 6.70
C ARG A 169 -5.37 -41.34 5.81
N PHE A 170 -5.62 -41.12 4.53
CA PHE A 170 -5.98 -42.20 3.61
C PHE A 170 -4.79 -43.09 3.22
N VAL A 171 -3.55 -42.62 3.41
CA VAL A 171 -2.32 -43.38 3.16
C VAL A 171 -2.06 -44.39 4.29
N LEU A 172 -2.60 -44.13 5.49
CA LEU A 172 -2.48 -44.97 6.69
C LEU A 172 -3.64 -45.97 6.87
N ARG A 173 -4.62 -45.98 5.95
CA ARG A 173 -5.73 -46.94 5.95
C ARG A 173 -5.33 -48.19 5.19
#